data_AF-A0A2N1A730-F1
#
_entry.id   AF-A0A2N1A730-F1
#
_cell.length_a   1.000
_cell.length_b   1.000
_cell.length_c   1.000
_cell.angle_alpha   90.00
_cell.angle_beta   90.00
_cell.angle_gamma   90.00
#
_symmetry.space_group_name_H-M   'P 1'
#
loop_
_entity.id
_entity.type
_entity.pdbx_description
1 polymer ?
#
loop_
_entity_poly.entity_id
_entity_poly.type
_entity_poly.pdbx_seq_one_letter_code
_entity_poly.pdbx_strand_id
1 'polypeptide(L)'
;MQENTSKKKSDFKRVIVGFIVVATAPFLYVYYLFLSHFNGAVSNEQGDWGAIGSFVGGTLGPVYAFLALLALLYTIYLQLEELRLTREELQATKEELKRSATAQEASQESMKLQSQLMQKQGDIVKQQQFESTFFNLLSVSERRLQNLTISRTDQRDSDIGTLCTYSFHNSPDILHTLDNLERLKANERCYEALIESTSIVSEVLNFIRNSHYNVEHDLLSINEARYASILKSTFPGGYLEMLYISTELEEDTELKNLISRYSYFDDNRLKIPALLDP
;
A
#
# COMPACT_ATOMS: atom_id res chain seq x y z
N MET A 1 8.85 -22.74 35.87
CA MET A 1 9.57 -21.57 36.43
C MET A 1 9.34 -21.37 37.94
N GLN A 2 8.13 -21.54 38.49
CA GLN A 2 7.84 -21.33 39.93
C GLN A 2 8.47 -22.36 40.89
N GLU A 3 8.75 -23.58 40.44
CA GLU A 3 9.35 -24.62 41.29
C GLU A 3 10.84 -24.37 41.61
N ASN A 4 11.59 -23.83 40.64
CA ASN A 4 13.02 -23.50 40.81
C ASN A 4 13.26 -22.33 41.76
N THR A 5 12.33 -21.37 41.85
CA THR A 5 12.47 -20.20 42.74
C THR A 5 12.23 -20.56 44.20
N SER A 6 11.31 -21.49 44.48
CA SER A 6 11.06 -22.02 45.83
C SER A 6 12.25 -22.80 46.38
N LYS A 7 12.82 -23.70 45.56
CA LYS A 7 13.99 -24.52 45.91
C LYS A 7 15.25 -23.68 46.15
N LYS A 8 15.52 -22.69 45.29
CA LYS A 8 16.64 -21.75 45.46
C LYS A 8 16.55 -20.96 46.78
N LYS A 9 15.34 -20.62 47.21
CA LYS A 9 15.08 -19.88 48.46
C LYS A 9 15.27 -20.74 49.72
N SER A 10 15.00 -22.05 49.65
CA SER A 10 15.27 -22.97 50.77
C SER A 10 16.76 -23.27 50.94
N ASP A 11 17.48 -23.39 49.83
CA ASP A 11 18.91 -23.71 49.85
C ASP A 11 19.74 -22.53 50.37
N PHE A 12 19.38 -21.31 49.98
CA PHE A 12 20.03 -20.10 50.50
C PHE A 12 19.88 -19.94 52.02
N LYS A 13 18.69 -20.24 52.58
CA LYS A 13 18.48 -20.20 54.05
C LYS A 13 19.35 -21.23 54.79
N ARG A 14 19.52 -22.43 54.23
CA ARG A 14 20.36 -23.48 54.83
C ARG A 14 21.84 -23.08 54.86
N VAL A 15 22.33 -22.43 53.79
CA VAL A 15 23.70 -21.91 53.72
C VAL A 15 23.93 -20.83 54.78
N ILE A 16 22.99 -19.88 54.95
CA ILE A 16 23.10 -18.83 55.98
C ILE A 16 23.14 -19.43 57.39
N VAL A 17 22.25 -20.37 57.68
CA VAL A 17 22.22 -21.04 58.99
C VAL A 17 23.53 -21.80 59.23
N GLY A 18 24.07 -22.48 58.21
CA GLY A 18 25.36 -23.15 58.29
C GLY A 18 26.51 -22.20 58.64
N PHE A 19 26.57 -21.03 58.00
CA PHE A 19 27.59 -20.01 58.30
C PHE A 19 27.48 -19.48 59.73
N ILE A 20 26.26 -19.23 60.23
CA ILE A 20 26.04 -18.76 61.61
C ILE A 20 26.51 -19.81 62.62
N VAL A 21 26.21 -21.08 62.38
CA VAL A 21 26.63 -22.18 63.27
C VAL A 21 28.15 -22.31 63.29
N VAL A 22 28.81 -22.29 62.12
CA VAL A 22 30.28 -22.39 62.01
C VAL A 22 30.98 -21.21 62.69
N ALA A 23 30.41 -20.01 62.63
CA ALA A 23 30.97 -18.81 63.27
C ALA A 23 30.78 -18.79 64.80
N THR A 24 29.68 -19.34 65.32
CA THR A 24 29.28 -19.18 66.73
C THR A 24 29.60 -20.40 67.59
N ALA A 25 29.50 -21.62 67.05
CA ALA A 25 29.70 -22.85 67.82
C ALA A 25 31.11 -22.99 68.43
N PRO A 26 32.22 -22.68 67.74
CA PRO A 26 33.56 -22.75 68.33
C PRO A 26 33.74 -21.74 69.47
N PHE A 27 33.15 -20.55 69.32
CA PHE A 27 33.18 -19.50 70.34
C PHE A 27 32.41 -19.92 71.61
N LEU A 28 31.19 -20.45 71.43
CA LEU A 28 30.38 -20.99 72.53
C LEU A 28 31.05 -22.18 73.22
N TYR A 29 31.76 -23.03 72.45
CA TYR A 29 32.52 -24.15 73.00
C TYR A 29 33.68 -23.68 73.88
N VAL A 30 34.48 -22.71 73.41
CA VAL A 30 35.58 -22.15 74.23
C VAL A 30 35.03 -21.43 75.46
N TYR A 31 33.92 -20.70 75.33
CA TYR A 31 33.25 -20.05 76.45
C TYR A 31 32.71 -21.04 77.49
N TYR A 32 32.14 -22.17 77.05
CA TYR A 32 31.69 -23.25 77.92
C TYR A 32 32.86 -23.88 78.69
N LEU A 33 33.96 -24.19 78.02
CA LEU A 33 35.17 -24.72 78.66
C LEU A 33 35.69 -23.77 79.73
N PHE A 34 35.68 -22.46 79.46
CA PHE A 34 36.08 -21.45 80.43
C PHE A 34 35.19 -21.46 81.69
N LEU A 35 33.86 -21.41 81.53
CA LEU A 35 32.94 -21.46 82.67
C LEU A 35 33.08 -22.75 83.49
N SER A 36 33.35 -23.87 82.83
CA SER A 36 33.57 -25.15 83.51
C SER A 36 34.86 -25.18 84.34
N HIS A 37 35.91 -24.50 83.88
CA HIS A 37 37.19 -24.42 84.60
C HIS A 37 37.09 -23.59 85.89
N PHE A 38 36.26 -22.55 85.89
CA PHE A 38 36.04 -21.66 87.04
C PHE A 38 34.80 -22.03 87.89
N ASN A 39 34.28 -23.26 87.78
CA ASN A 39 33.08 -23.72 88.50
C ASN A 39 31.87 -22.76 88.37
N GLY A 40 31.73 -22.11 87.22
CA GLY A 40 30.65 -21.15 86.94
C GLY A 40 30.86 -19.74 87.50
N ALA A 41 31.97 -19.45 88.17
CA ALA A 41 32.35 -18.09 88.56
C ALA A 41 33.01 -17.35 87.38
N VAL A 42 32.63 -16.09 87.17
CA VAL A 42 33.29 -15.23 86.18
C VAL A 42 34.57 -14.69 86.80
N SER A 43 35.73 -14.91 86.16
CA SER A 43 37.01 -14.38 86.66
C SER A 43 37.00 -12.85 86.66
N ASN A 44 37.39 -12.25 87.80
CA ASN A 44 37.58 -10.81 87.96
C ASN A 44 38.98 -10.35 87.53
N GLU A 45 39.87 -11.28 87.16
CA GLU A 45 41.21 -10.94 86.70
C GLU A 45 41.24 -10.71 85.19
N GLN A 46 41.77 -9.55 84.78
CA GLN A 46 41.86 -9.16 83.38
C GLN A 46 42.78 -10.08 82.55
N GLY A 47 43.75 -10.75 83.20
CA GLY A 47 44.70 -11.66 82.56
C GLY A 47 44.04 -12.90 81.95
N ASP A 48 43.04 -13.48 82.61
CA ASP A 48 42.33 -14.67 82.15
C ASP A 48 41.56 -14.40 80.85
N TRP A 49 40.92 -13.24 80.77
CA TRP A 49 40.25 -12.77 79.55
C TRP A 49 41.24 -12.54 78.40
N GLY A 50 42.45 -12.06 78.70
CA GLY A 50 43.53 -11.93 77.73
C GLY A 50 44.02 -13.26 77.18
N ALA A 51 44.12 -14.30 78.02
CA ALA A 51 44.55 -15.64 77.63
C ALA A 51 43.51 -16.34 76.73
N ILE A 52 42.21 -16.23 77.06
CA ILE A 52 41.12 -16.74 76.21
C ILE A 52 41.11 -16.04 74.86
N GLY A 53 41.18 -14.70 74.87
CA GLY A 53 41.23 -13.91 73.64
C GLY A 53 42.41 -14.30 72.75
N SER A 54 43.56 -14.61 73.37
CA SER A 54 44.76 -15.07 72.67
C SER A 54 44.61 -16.48 72.10
N PHE A 55 43.97 -17.41 72.81
CA PHE A 55 43.71 -18.76 72.32
C PHE A 55 42.68 -18.78 71.18
N VAL A 56 41.56 -18.08 71.35
CA VAL A 56 40.50 -17.90 70.33
C VAL A 56 41.08 -17.22 69.10
N GLY A 57 41.78 -16.10 69.28
CA GLY A 57 42.39 -15.35 68.18
C GLY A 57 43.51 -16.12 67.48
N GLY A 58 44.34 -16.84 68.23
CA GLY A 58 45.50 -17.58 67.72
C GLY A 58 45.15 -18.88 66.99
N THR A 59 44.06 -19.55 67.37
CA THR A 59 43.65 -20.83 66.75
C THR A 59 42.52 -20.66 65.74
N LEU A 60 41.47 -19.91 66.07
CA LEU A 60 40.33 -19.71 65.17
C LEU A 60 40.60 -18.65 64.10
N GLY A 61 41.47 -17.67 64.39
CA GLY A 61 41.86 -16.64 63.42
C GLY A 61 42.40 -17.22 62.11
N PRO A 62 43.44 -18.08 62.14
CA PRO A 62 43.97 -18.74 60.93
C PRO A 62 42.95 -19.63 60.21
N VAL A 63 42.10 -20.35 60.95
CA VAL A 63 41.04 -21.21 60.38
C VAL A 63 40.00 -20.37 59.65
N TYR A 64 39.53 -19.27 60.25
CA TYR A 64 38.58 -18.36 59.60
C TYR A 64 39.20 -17.62 58.41
N ALA A 65 40.48 -17.24 58.49
CA ALA A 65 41.19 -16.64 57.36
C ALA A 65 41.27 -17.61 56.16
N PHE A 66 41.56 -18.90 56.41
CA PHE A 66 41.57 -19.92 55.36
C PHE A 66 40.18 -20.18 54.78
N LEU A 67 39.14 -20.26 55.62
CA LEU A 67 37.76 -20.39 55.16
C LEU A 67 37.31 -19.17 54.34
N ALA A 68 37.71 -17.96 54.73
CA ALA A 68 37.45 -16.75 53.96
C ALA A 68 38.12 -16.78 52.59
N LEU A 69 39.38 -17.26 52.51
CA LEU A 69 40.07 -17.45 51.24
C LEU A 69 39.38 -18.47 50.33
N LEU A 70 38.94 -19.61 50.87
CA LEU A 70 38.18 -20.62 50.12
C LEU A 70 36.84 -20.08 49.62
N ALA A 71 36.12 -19.33 50.46
CA ALA A 71 34.87 -18.69 50.09
C ALA A 71 35.07 -17.66 48.97
N LEU A 72 36.15 -16.86 49.04
CA LEU A 72 36.51 -15.92 47.99
C LEU A 72 36.84 -16.63 46.68
N LEU A 73 37.64 -17.71 46.73
CA LEU A 73 38.00 -18.49 45.54
C LEU A 73 36.75 -19.10 44.88
N TYR A 74 35.83 -19.63 45.69
CA TYR A 74 34.56 -20.16 45.21
C TYR A 74 33.69 -19.06 44.57
N THR A 75 33.69 -17.86 45.14
CA THR A 75 32.98 -16.70 44.58
C THR A 75 33.56 -16.31 43.22
N ILE A 76 34.90 -16.27 43.08
CA ILE A 76 35.56 -16.00 41.80
C ILE A 76 35.21 -17.06 40.77
N TYR A 77 35.21 -18.34 41.15
CA TYR A 77 34.79 -19.43 40.27
C TYR A 77 33.35 -19.25 39.78
N LEU A 78 32.41 -18.92 40.68
CA LEU A 78 31.03 -18.68 40.32
C LEU A 78 30.87 -17.47 39.38
N GLN A 79 31.59 -16.38 39.66
CA GLN A 79 31.60 -15.19 38.80
C GLN A 79 32.13 -15.49 37.39
N LEU A 80 33.16 -16.33 37.26
CA LEU A 80 33.69 -16.75 35.96
C LEU A 80 32.68 -17.59 35.18
N GLU A 81 31.96 -18.49 35.84
CA GLU A 81 30.93 -19.31 35.20
C GLU A 81 29.72 -18.46 34.78
N GLU A 82 29.27 -17.53 35.62
CA GLU A 82 28.22 -16.56 35.25
C GLU A 82 28.62 -15.71 34.05
N LEU A 83 29.88 -15.25 34.00
CA LEU A 83 30.40 -14.48 32.86
C LEU A 83 30.43 -15.34 31.57
N ARG A 84 30.77 -16.62 31.68
CA ARG A 84 30.75 -17.56 30.55
C ARG A 84 29.34 -17.72 30.00
N LEU A 85 28.37 -18.03 30.87
CA LEU A 85 26.97 -18.16 30.49
C LEU A 85 26.41 -16.86 29.89
N THR A 86 26.73 -15.71 30.49
CA THR A 86 26.31 -14.40 29.97
C THR A 86 26.86 -14.14 28.55
N ARG A 87 28.10 -14.56 28.27
CA ARG A 87 28.69 -14.42 26.92
C ARG A 87 28.00 -15.34 25.91
N GLU A 88 27.68 -16.57 26.31
CA GLU A 88 26.95 -17.53 25.46
C GLU A 88 25.54 -17.00 25.12
N GLU A 89 24.80 -16.51 26.10
CA GLU A 89 23.48 -15.88 25.89
C GLU A 89 23.56 -14.64 25.00
N LEU A 90 24.58 -13.79 25.20
CA LEU A 90 24.79 -12.61 24.37
C LEU A 90 25.10 -12.99 22.91
N GLN A 91 25.86 -14.05 22.69
CA GLN A 91 26.14 -14.54 21.34
C GLN A 91 24.87 -15.07 20.66
N ALA A 92 24.08 -15.88 21.35
CA ALA A 92 22.79 -16.36 20.84
C ALA A 92 21.85 -15.19 20.50
N THR A 93 21.75 -14.19 21.39
CA THR A 93 20.94 -12.97 21.18
C THR A 93 21.41 -12.19 19.94
N LYS A 94 22.72 -12.07 19.71
CA LYS A 94 23.26 -11.41 18.51
C LYS A 94 22.90 -12.16 17.24
N GLU A 95 22.94 -13.49 17.26
CA GLU A 95 22.54 -14.31 16.12
C GLU A 95 21.06 -14.17 15.80
N GLU A 96 20.19 -14.16 16.81
CA GLU A 96 18.76 -13.91 16.65
C GLU A 96 18.46 -12.50 16.13
N LEU A 97 19.14 -11.47 16.66
CA LEU A 97 19.02 -10.11 16.17
C LEU A 97 19.45 -10.00 14.71
N LYS A 98 20.54 -10.68 14.31
CA LYS A 98 20.98 -10.71 12.90
C LYS A 98 19.93 -11.37 12.01
N ARG A 99 19.33 -12.50 12.44
CA ARG A 99 18.24 -13.14 11.70
C ARG A 99 17.02 -12.24 11.59
N SER A 100 16.64 -11.56 12.67
CA SER A 100 15.53 -10.60 12.69
C SER A 100 15.77 -9.44 11.72
N ALA A 101 16.99 -8.86 11.72
CA ALA A 101 17.38 -7.82 10.79
C ALA A 101 17.25 -8.28 9.33
N THR A 102 17.76 -9.47 8.99
CA THR A 102 17.63 -10.00 7.61
C THR A 102 16.17 -10.26 7.22
N ALA A 103 15.34 -10.75 8.14
CA ALA A 103 13.91 -10.94 7.88
C ALA A 103 13.18 -9.60 7.68
N GLN A 104 13.58 -8.56 8.42
CA GLN A 104 13.03 -7.22 8.28
C GLN A 104 13.46 -6.55 6.97
N GLU A 105 14.69 -6.72 6.53
CA GLU A 105 15.16 -6.27 5.20
C GLU A 105 14.33 -6.92 4.07
N ALA A 106 14.14 -8.24 4.11
CA ALA A 106 13.30 -8.95 3.14
C ALA A 106 11.83 -8.48 3.18
N SER A 107 11.31 -8.21 4.37
CA SER A 107 9.96 -7.64 4.54
C SER A 107 9.86 -6.23 3.97
N GLN A 108 10.87 -5.39 4.13
CA GLN A 108 10.91 -4.03 3.56
C GLN A 108 10.95 -4.06 2.04
N GLU A 109 11.73 -4.98 1.45
CA GLU A 109 11.76 -5.18 0.00
C GLU A 109 10.38 -5.60 -0.53
N SER A 110 9.74 -6.54 0.15
CA SER A 110 8.38 -6.98 -0.19
C SER A 110 7.35 -5.84 -0.10
N MET A 111 7.46 -4.99 0.93
CA MET A 111 6.61 -3.80 1.07
C MET A 111 6.84 -2.76 -0.03
N LYS A 112 8.10 -2.54 -0.44
CA LYS A 112 8.42 -1.65 -1.57
C LYS A 112 7.79 -2.16 -2.86
N LEU A 113 7.92 -3.45 -3.16
CA LEU A 113 7.28 -4.06 -4.32
C LEU A 113 5.76 -3.95 -4.24
N GLN A 114 5.17 -4.22 -3.07
CA GLN A 114 3.72 -4.07 -2.86
C GLN A 114 3.24 -2.63 -3.09
N SER A 115 3.98 -1.64 -2.62
CA SER A 115 3.66 -0.22 -2.84
C SER A 115 3.71 0.15 -4.33
N GLN A 116 4.72 -0.33 -5.07
CA GLN A 116 4.82 -0.12 -6.52
C GLN A 116 3.67 -0.79 -7.29
N LEU A 117 3.30 -2.01 -6.89
CA LEU A 117 2.16 -2.72 -7.49
C LEU A 117 0.84 -2.00 -7.19
N MET A 118 0.66 -1.49 -5.97
CA MET A 118 -0.52 -0.72 -5.58
C MET A 118 -0.63 0.57 -6.39
N GLN A 119 0.48 1.26 -6.64
CA GLN A 119 0.49 2.46 -7.50
C GLN A 119 0.03 2.11 -8.92
N LYS A 120 0.61 1.06 -9.52
CA LYS A 120 0.20 0.58 -10.84
C LYS A 120 -1.26 0.13 -10.88
N GLN A 121 -1.76 -0.49 -9.80
CA GLN A 121 -3.17 -0.87 -9.67
C GLN A 121 -4.07 0.37 -9.64
N GLY A 122 -3.65 1.45 -8.99
CA GLY A 122 -4.35 2.73 -9.00
C GLY A 122 -4.58 3.26 -10.42
N ASP A 123 -3.56 3.19 -11.28
CA ASP A 123 -3.66 3.65 -12.67
C ASP A 123 -4.59 2.75 -13.51
N ILE A 124 -4.50 1.43 -13.33
CA ILE A 124 -5.41 0.47 -13.98
C ILE A 124 -6.87 0.75 -13.58
N VAL A 125 -7.14 1.02 -12.30
CA VAL A 125 -8.49 1.31 -11.81
C VAL A 125 -9.03 2.61 -12.42
N LYS A 126 -8.21 3.65 -12.55
CA LYS A 126 -8.62 4.90 -13.24
C LYS A 126 -9.01 4.63 -14.68
N GLN A 127 -8.21 3.86 -15.41
CA GLN A 127 -8.54 3.47 -16.78
C GLN A 127 -9.85 2.68 -16.84
N GLN A 128 -10.06 1.71 -15.93
CA GLN A 128 -11.30 0.93 -15.87
C GLN A 128 -12.53 1.80 -15.57
N GLN A 129 -12.42 2.78 -14.67
CA GLN A 129 -13.50 3.71 -14.37
C GLN A 129 -13.85 4.58 -15.58
N PHE A 130 -12.83 5.08 -16.29
CA PHE A 130 -13.02 5.79 -17.55
C PHE A 130 -13.70 4.92 -18.60
N GLU A 131 -13.16 3.72 -18.88
CA GLU A 131 -13.70 2.80 -19.89
C GLU A 131 -15.15 2.40 -19.58
N SER A 132 -15.46 2.10 -18.32
CA SER A 132 -16.82 1.79 -17.88
C SER A 132 -17.78 2.95 -18.16
N THR A 133 -17.38 4.19 -17.82
CA THR A 133 -18.19 5.37 -18.08
C THR A 133 -18.33 5.65 -19.58
N PHE A 134 -17.24 5.53 -20.34
CA PHE A 134 -17.22 5.67 -21.79
C PHE A 134 -18.20 4.70 -22.48
N PHE A 135 -18.12 3.40 -22.17
CA PHE A 135 -19.00 2.40 -22.80
C PHE A 135 -20.45 2.53 -22.34
N ASN A 136 -20.69 3.01 -21.11
CA ASN A 136 -22.04 3.37 -20.68
C ASN A 136 -22.59 4.53 -21.52
N LEU A 137 -21.82 5.61 -21.70
CA LEU A 137 -22.19 6.72 -22.58
C LEU A 137 -22.44 6.24 -24.00
N LEU A 138 -21.53 5.41 -24.55
CA LEU A 138 -21.66 4.85 -25.89
C LEU A 138 -22.96 4.03 -26.05
N SER A 139 -23.30 3.20 -25.08
CA SER A 139 -24.55 2.41 -25.11
C SER A 139 -25.82 3.28 -25.03
N VAL A 140 -25.73 4.44 -24.37
CA VAL A 140 -26.82 5.43 -24.35
C VAL A 140 -26.91 6.12 -25.71
N SER A 141 -25.77 6.50 -26.29
CA SER A 141 -25.67 7.10 -27.62
C SER A 141 -26.22 6.17 -28.71
N GLU A 142 -25.88 4.88 -28.69
CA GLU A 142 -26.41 3.87 -29.61
C GLU A 142 -27.93 3.79 -29.53
N ARG A 143 -28.51 3.78 -28.32
CA ARG A 143 -29.97 3.77 -28.13
C ARG A 143 -30.63 5.06 -28.63
N ARG A 144 -30.01 6.22 -28.41
CA ARG A 144 -30.49 7.50 -28.96
C ARG A 144 -30.51 7.46 -30.48
N LEU A 145 -29.45 6.96 -31.12
CA LEU A 145 -29.37 6.80 -32.57
C LEU A 145 -30.42 5.80 -33.11
N GLN A 146 -30.66 4.70 -32.41
CA GLN A 146 -31.69 3.72 -32.80
C GLN A 146 -33.10 4.31 -32.78
N ASN A 147 -33.42 5.18 -31.81
CA ASN A 147 -34.73 5.86 -31.76
C ASN A 147 -34.96 6.79 -32.96
N LEU A 148 -33.89 7.20 -33.65
CA LEU A 148 -33.93 7.98 -34.89
C LEU A 148 -34.01 7.09 -36.14
N THR A 149 -34.24 5.79 -36.02
CA THR A 149 -34.41 4.91 -37.20
C THR A 149 -35.89 4.81 -37.56
N ILE A 150 -36.23 5.03 -38.84
CA ILE A 150 -37.61 4.87 -39.33
C ILE A 150 -37.78 3.43 -39.84
N SER A 151 -38.66 2.65 -39.22
CA SER A 151 -39.17 1.43 -39.84
C SER A 151 -40.10 1.79 -41.00
N ARG A 152 -39.64 1.56 -42.25
CA ARG A 152 -40.53 1.59 -43.42
C ARG A 152 -41.25 0.26 -43.50
N THR A 153 -42.57 0.32 -43.66
CA THR A 153 -43.49 -0.83 -43.79
C THR A 153 -43.26 -1.70 -45.02
N ASP A 154 -42.36 -1.33 -45.94
CA ASP A 154 -41.95 -2.15 -47.08
C ASP A 154 -40.42 -2.19 -47.21
N GLN A 155 -39.86 -3.32 -46.76
CA GLN A 155 -38.53 -3.88 -47.06
C GLN A 155 -37.38 -2.90 -47.37
N ARG A 156 -36.90 -2.24 -46.31
CA ARG A 156 -35.49 -2.03 -45.90
C ARG A 156 -35.55 -0.90 -44.87
N ASP A 157 -35.20 -1.22 -43.63
CA ASP A 157 -34.96 -0.17 -42.63
C ASP A 157 -33.83 0.72 -43.16
N SER A 158 -34.17 1.94 -43.56
CA SER A 158 -33.21 2.97 -43.92
C SER A 158 -33.13 3.93 -42.74
N ASP A 159 -31.95 4.09 -42.15
CA ASP A 159 -31.73 5.05 -41.09
C ASP A 159 -32.03 6.49 -41.57
N ILE A 160 -32.51 7.36 -40.67
CA ILE A 160 -32.81 8.76 -41.01
C ILE A 160 -31.57 9.45 -41.56
N GLY A 161 -30.39 9.09 -41.04
CA GLY A 161 -29.07 9.39 -41.58
C GLY A 161 -29.03 9.34 -43.11
N THR A 162 -29.11 8.12 -43.63
CA THR A 162 -29.05 7.81 -45.06
C THR A 162 -30.17 8.49 -45.85
N LEU A 163 -31.38 8.61 -45.30
CA LEU A 163 -32.49 9.28 -45.98
C LEU A 163 -32.24 10.79 -46.16
N CYS A 164 -31.72 11.44 -45.13
CA CYS A 164 -31.43 12.87 -45.16
C CYS A 164 -30.21 13.20 -46.03
N THR A 165 -29.26 12.26 -46.17
CA THR A 165 -28.11 12.46 -47.08
C THR A 165 -28.36 12.04 -48.52
N TYR A 166 -29.38 11.23 -48.78
CA TYR A 166 -29.79 10.86 -50.15
C TYR A 166 -30.17 12.09 -51.00
N SER A 167 -30.83 13.09 -50.41
CA SER A 167 -31.16 14.36 -51.09
C SER A 167 -29.92 15.17 -51.50
N PHE A 168 -28.80 15.01 -50.81
CA PHE A 168 -27.55 15.69 -51.13
C PHE A 168 -26.84 15.08 -52.32
N HIS A 169 -26.78 13.74 -52.35
CA HIS A 169 -26.12 13.02 -53.44
C HIS A 169 -26.81 13.18 -54.80
N ASN A 170 -28.10 13.51 -54.81
CA ASN A 170 -28.88 13.72 -56.03
C ASN A 170 -28.95 15.18 -56.50
N SER A 171 -28.24 16.11 -55.84
CA SER A 171 -28.13 17.50 -56.27
C SER A 171 -26.83 17.69 -57.08
N PRO A 172 -26.90 18.17 -58.34
CA PRO A 172 -25.76 18.18 -59.25
C PRO A 172 -24.67 19.22 -58.94
N ASP A 173 -24.94 20.21 -58.08
CA ASP A 173 -23.98 21.24 -57.66
C ASP A 173 -23.80 21.24 -56.14
N ILE A 174 -22.61 20.89 -55.68
CA ILE A 174 -22.27 20.79 -54.25
C ILE A 174 -21.88 22.16 -53.66
N LEU A 175 -21.73 23.20 -54.50
CA LEU A 175 -21.33 24.56 -54.11
C LEU A 175 -22.37 25.31 -53.25
N HIS A 176 -23.54 24.73 -53.00
CA HIS A 176 -24.57 25.27 -52.10
C HIS A 176 -24.68 24.47 -50.79
N THR A 177 -23.55 24.28 -50.09
CA THR A 177 -23.55 23.69 -48.74
C THR A 177 -24.55 24.40 -47.80
N LEU A 178 -24.67 25.74 -47.88
CA LEU A 178 -25.70 26.51 -47.16
C LEU A 178 -27.15 26.11 -47.50
N ASP A 179 -27.50 25.94 -48.78
CA ASP A 179 -28.85 25.50 -49.22
C ASP A 179 -29.13 24.07 -48.72
N ASN A 180 -28.10 23.22 -48.70
CA ASN A 180 -28.20 21.86 -48.15
C ASN A 180 -28.50 21.86 -46.65
N LEU A 181 -27.89 22.76 -45.86
CA LEU A 181 -28.21 22.90 -44.44
C LEU A 181 -29.60 23.51 -44.22
N GLU A 182 -29.99 24.51 -45.00
CA GLU A 182 -31.36 25.06 -44.95
C GLU A 182 -32.41 23.98 -45.25
N ARG A 183 -32.14 23.10 -46.23
CA ARG A 183 -32.99 21.95 -46.54
C ARG A 183 -33.03 20.89 -45.44
N LEU A 184 -31.90 20.61 -44.77
CA LEU A 184 -31.91 19.76 -43.57
C LEU A 184 -32.75 20.37 -42.46
N LYS A 185 -32.54 21.66 -42.18
CA LYS A 185 -33.26 22.42 -41.16
C LYS A 185 -34.75 22.53 -41.46
N ALA A 186 -35.14 22.55 -42.75
CA ALA A 186 -36.52 22.56 -43.19
C ALA A 186 -37.25 21.21 -42.97
N ASN A 187 -36.52 20.10 -42.85
CA ASN A 187 -37.10 18.79 -42.53
C ASN A 187 -36.93 18.51 -41.03
N GLU A 188 -38.02 18.60 -40.28
CA GLU A 188 -38.04 18.42 -38.82
C GLU A 188 -37.29 17.16 -38.34
N ARG A 189 -37.45 16.03 -39.04
CA ARG A 189 -36.78 14.77 -38.68
C ARG A 189 -35.29 14.76 -39.00
N CYS A 190 -34.87 15.37 -40.11
CA CYS A 190 -33.46 15.49 -40.44
C CYS A 190 -32.75 16.46 -39.49
N TYR A 191 -33.42 17.54 -39.12
CA TYR A 191 -32.91 18.49 -38.15
C TYR A 191 -32.79 17.88 -36.75
N GLU A 192 -33.80 17.13 -36.29
CA GLU A 192 -33.75 16.37 -35.04
C GLU A 192 -32.58 15.37 -35.04
N ALA A 193 -32.42 14.59 -36.12
CA ALA A 193 -31.33 13.64 -36.25
C ALA A 193 -29.95 14.32 -36.26
N LEU A 194 -29.84 15.48 -36.90
CA LEU A 194 -28.63 16.28 -36.90
C LEU A 194 -28.28 16.77 -35.48
N ILE A 195 -29.23 17.40 -34.79
CA ILE A 195 -29.04 17.90 -33.41
C ILE A 195 -28.62 16.77 -32.48
N GLU A 196 -29.30 15.62 -32.55
CA GLU A 196 -28.97 14.47 -31.71
C GLU A 196 -27.57 13.94 -32.00
N SER A 197 -27.19 13.80 -33.28
CA SER A 197 -25.85 13.34 -33.65
C SER A 197 -24.75 14.29 -33.18
N THR A 198 -24.96 15.61 -33.32
CA THR A 198 -24.07 16.65 -32.84
C THR A 198 -23.95 16.64 -31.32
N SER A 199 -25.08 16.51 -30.62
CA SER A 199 -25.13 16.42 -29.15
C SER A 199 -24.33 15.24 -28.64
N ILE A 200 -24.51 14.06 -29.25
CA ILE A 200 -23.78 12.84 -28.86
C ILE A 200 -22.28 13.01 -29.08
N VAL A 201 -21.87 13.48 -30.26
CA VAL A 201 -20.43 13.65 -30.56
C VAL A 201 -19.80 14.67 -29.62
N SER A 202 -20.46 15.80 -29.39
CA SER A 202 -19.99 16.82 -28.45
C SER A 202 -19.85 16.25 -27.04
N GLU A 203 -20.86 15.56 -26.52
CA GLU A 203 -20.87 14.98 -25.17
C GLU A 203 -19.71 13.99 -24.98
N VAL A 204 -19.56 13.02 -25.89
CA VAL A 204 -18.56 11.96 -25.74
C VAL A 204 -17.15 12.47 -26.03
N LEU A 205 -16.95 13.33 -27.03
CA LEU A 205 -15.63 13.92 -27.28
C LEU A 205 -15.18 14.86 -26.16
N ASN A 206 -16.12 15.58 -25.52
CA ASN A 206 -15.83 16.37 -24.32
C ASN A 206 -15.47 15.48 -23.12
N PHE A 207 -16.17 14.37 -22.93
CA PHE A 207 -15.83 13.38 -21.91
C PHE A 207 -14.40 12.83 -22.13
N ILE A 208 -14.05 12.46 -23.37
CA ILE A 208 -12.68 12.02 -23.72
C ILE A 208 -11.67 13.15 -23.43
N ARG A 209 -11.93 14.37 -23.89
CA ARG A 209 -11.04 15.55 -23.69
C ARG A 209 -10.77 15.81 -22.22
N ASN A 210 -11.80 15.76 -21.38
CA ASN A 210 -11.71 16.10 -19.97
C ASN A 210 -11.09 14.98 -19.13
N SER A 211 -10.97 13.75 -19.68
CA SER A 211 -10.32 12.64 -18.99
C SER A 211 -8.80 12.80 -18.83
N HIS A 212 -8.17 13.64 -19.67
CA HIS A 212 -6.72 13.86 -19.67
C HIS A 212 -6.25 14.92 -18.66
N TYR A 213 -7.13 15.77 -18.13
CA TYR A 213 -6.72 16.99 -17.40
C TYR A 213 -6.18 16.76 -15.96
N ASN A 214 -6.15 15.53 -15.45
CA ASN A 214 -5.94 15.27 -14.01
C ASN A 214 -4.75 14.36 -13.64
N VAL A 215 -3.77 14.12 -14.52
CA VAL A 215 -2.66 13.19 -14.20
C VAL A 215 -1.29 13.79 -14.52
N GLU A 216 -0.68 14.42 -13.52
CA GLU A 216 0.66 15.02 -13.56
C GLU A 216 1.81 13.98 -13.62
N HIS A 217 1.49 12.68 -13.61
CA HIS A 217 2.46 11.58 -13.65
C HIS A 217 1.96 10.45 -14.55
N ASP A 218 2.21 10.59 -15.86
CA ASP A 218 1.60 9.73 -16.86
C ASP A 218 2.47 8.51 -17.20
N LEU A 219 2.06 7.34 -16.71
CA LEU A 219 2.52 6.02 -17.18
C LEU A 219 1.44 5.32 -18.03
N LEU A 220 0.23 5.87 -18.11
CA LEU A 220 -0.90 5.33 -18.88
C LEU A 220 -1.81 6.48 -19.33
N SER A 221 -1.35 7.21 -20.34
CA SER A 221 -2.20 8.17 -21.03
C SER A 221 -3.33 7.42 -21.72
N ILE A 222 -4.58 7.81 -21.44
CA ILE A 222 -5.74 7.31 -22.16
C ILE A 222 -5.52 7.63 -23.63
N ASN A 223 -5.57 6.62 -24.51
CA ASN A 223 -5.44 6.82 -25.94
C ASN A 223 -6.71 7.45 -26.50
N GLU A 224 -6.83 8.78 -26.40
CA GLU A 224 -8.01 9.55 -26.81
C GLU A 224 -8.42 9.25 -28.26
N ALA A 225 -7.45 9.13 -29.18
CA ALA A 225 -7.69 8.84 -30.59
C ALA A 225 -8.37 7.48 -30.80
N ARG A 226 -8.00 6.46 -30.00
CA ARG A 226 -8.68 5.16 -30.02
C ARG A 226 -10.16 5.30 -29.64
N TYR A 227 -10.48 6.03 -28.58
CA TYR A 227 -11.88 6.20 -28.14
C TYR A 227 -12.70 7.05 -29.10
N ALA A 228 -12.11 8.11 -29.66
CA ALA A 228 -12.74 8.89 -30.72
C ALA A 228 -13.03 8.04 -31.98
N SER A 229 -12.12 7.14 -32.34
CA SER A 229 -12.32 6.19 -33.44
C SER A 229 -13.46 5.18 -33.16
N ILE A 230 -13.57 4.68 -31.93
CA ILE A 230 -14.68 3.81 -31.51
C ILE A 230 -16.02 4.57 -31.58
N LEU A 231 -16.05 5.81 -31.09
CA LEU A 231 -17.23 6.67 -31.21
C LEU A 231 -17.62 6.83 -32.68
N LYS A 232 -16.66 7.18 -33.55
CA LYS A 232 -16.88 7.30 -35.00
C LYS A 232 -17.48 6.05 -35.61
N SER A 233 -16.98 4.86 -35.25
CA SER A 233 -17.51 3.61 -35.80
C SER A 233 -18.93 3.25 -35.34
N THR A 234 -19.44 3.96 -34.33
CA THR A 234 -20.80 3.76 -33.79
C THR A 234 -21.86 4.47 -34.64
N PHE A 235 -21.47 5.49 -35.42
CA PHE A 235 -22.40 6.22 -36.28
C PHE A 235 -22.50 5.58 -37.68
N PRO A 236 -23.73 5.37 -38.19
CA PRO A 236 -23.93 5.04 -39.60
C PRO A 236 -23.42 6.16 -40.52
N GLY A 237 -23.04 5.81 -41.75
CA GLY A 237 -22.40 6.75 -42.70
C GLY A 237 -23.19 8.03 -42.94
N GLY A 238 -24.53 7.94 -43.07
CA GLY A 238 -25.38 9.12 -43.29
C GLY A 238 -25.38 10.11 -42.13
N TYR A 239 -25.21 9.66 -40.88
CA TYR A 239 -25.08 10.58 -39.74
C TYR A 239 -23.70 11.28 -39.73
N LEU A 240 -22.63 10.57 -40.10
CA LEU A 240 -21.30 11.16 -40.21
C LEU A 240 -21.25 12.24 -41.31
N GLU A 241 -21.90 11.99 -42.44
CA GLU A 241 -22.03 12.97 -43.54
C GLU A 241 -22.85 14.20 -43.11
N MET A 242 -23.97 14.01 -42.41
CA MET A 242 -24.76 15.13 -41.87
C MET A 242 -23.94 15.98 -40.89
N LEU A 243 -23.22 15.32 -39.98
CA LEU A 243 -22.37 15.99 -39.00
C LEU A 243 -21.23 16.76 -39.69
N TYR A 244 -20.63 16.20 -40.74
CA TYR A 244 -19.62 16.89 -41.53
C TYR A 244 -20.18 18.18 -42.16
N ILE A 245 -21.35 18.09 -42.82
CA ILE A 245 -22.02 19.23 -43.44
C ILE A 245 -22.37 20.30 -42.39
N SER A 246 -22.90 19.92 -41.23
CA SER A 246 -23.22 20.89 -40.18
C SER A 246 -21.97 21.56 -39.63
N THR A 247 -20.87 20.82 -39.49
CA THR A 247 -19.61 21.38 -39.00
C THR A 247 -18.98 22.35 -39.99
N GLU A 248 -19.07 22.13 -41.30
CA GLU A 248 -18.54 23.12 -42.26
C GLU A 248 -19.33 24.44 -42.25
N LEU A 249 -20.60 24.40 -41.85
CA LEU A 249 -21.55 25.51 -42.03
C LEU A 249 -21.96 26.23 -40.74
N GLU A 250 -21.85 25.61 -39.57
CA GLU A 250 -22.17 26.23 -38.29
C GLU A 250 -20.95 26.92 -37.66
N GLU A 251 -21.16 28.03 -36.96
CA GLU A 251 -20.14 28.75 -36.19
C GLU A 251 -19.81 28.10 -34.84
N ASP A 252 -20.30 26.88 -34.56
CA ASP A 252 -19.97 26.16 -33.31
C ASP A 252 -18.47 25.84 -33.29
N THR A 253 -17.73 26.76 -32.69
CA THR A 253 -16.28 26.75 -32.61
C THR A 253 -15.80 25.63 -31.70
N GLU A 254 -16.59 25.21 -30.71
CA GLU A 254 -16.20 24.16 -29.77
C GLU A 254 -16.27 22.78 -30.43
N LEU A 255 -17.38 22.48 -31.11
CA LEU A 255 -17.52 21.21 -31.84
C LEU A 255 -16.49 21.08 -32.97
N LYS A 256 -16.26 22.16 -33.74
CA LYS A 256 -15.20 22.23 -34.76
C LYS A 256 -13.83 21.89 -34.18
N ASN A 257 -13.50 22.49 -33.03
CA ASN A 257 -12.23 22.24 -32.34
C ASN A 257 -12.11 20.79 -31.88
N LEU A 258 -13.19 20.18 -31.36
CA LEU A 258 -13.18 18.77 -30.94
C LEU A 258 -12.98 17.84 -32.13
N ILE A 259 -13.72 18.05 -33.22
CA ILE A 259 -13.67 17.23 -34.43
C ILE A 259 -12.29 17.32 -35.09
N SER A 260 -11.72 18.52 -35.17
CA SER A 260 -10.37 18.75 -35.69
C SER A 260 -9.30 18.09 -34.81
N ARG A 261 -9.39 18.24 -33.48
CA ARG A 261 -8.42 17.65 -32.53
C ARG A 261 -8.30 16.14 -32.69
N TYR A 262 -9.42 15.45 -32.96
CA TYR A 262 -9.45 14.00 -33.05
C TYR A 262 -9.40 13.45 -34.48
N SER A 263 -9.15 14.30 -35.48
CA SER A 263 -9.16 13.90 -36.90
C SER A 263 -10.42 13.09 -37.25
N TYR A 264 -11.57 13.51 -36.70
CA TYR A 264 -12.77 12.68 -36.68
C TYR A 264 -13.29 12.37 -38.09
N PHE A 265 -12.94 13.16 -39.10
CA PHE A 265 -13.35 12.98 -40.50
C PHE A 265 -12.23 12.63 -41.50
N ASP A 266 -10.97 12.48 -41.08
CA ASP A 266 -9.81 12.23 -41.98
C ASP A 266 -9.73 10.81 -42.59
N ASP A 267 -10.84 10.05 -42.64
CA ASP A 267 -10.87 8.66 -43.13
C ASP A 267 -11.80 8.51 -44.35
N ASN A 268 -11.40 7.66 -45.31
CA ASN A 268 -12.02 7.42 -46.62
C ASN A 268 -13.46 6.84 -46.59
N ARG A 269 -14.10 6.76 -45.42
CA ARG A 269 -15.49 6.25 -45.26
C ARG A 269 -16.53 7.27 -45.68
N LEU A 270 -16.18 8.54 -45.59
CA LEU A 270 -16.97 9.61 -46.13
C LEU A 270 -16.80 9.58 -47.65
N LYS A 271 -17.86 9.22 -48.38
CA LYS A 271 -17.93 9.52 -49.82
C LYS A 271 -18.22 11.00 -49.99
N ILE A 272 -17.41 11.85 -49.37
CA ILE A 272 -17.39 13.27 -49.65
C ILE A 272 -16.75 13.35 -51.05
N PRO A 273 -17.45 13.90 -52.06
CA PRO A 273 -16.80 14.27 -53.31
C PRO A 273 -15.60 15.14 -52.94
N ALA A 274 -14.40 14.85 -53.46
CA ALA A 274 -13.18 15.61 -53.15
C ALA A 274 -13.46 17.13 -53.21
N LEU A 275 -13.71 17.75 -52.05
CA LEU A 275 -14.31 19.08 -51.97
C LEU A 275 -13.34 20.15 -51.51
N LEU A 276 -12.13 19.77 -51.10
CA LEU A 276 -11.10 20.67 -50.61
C LEU A 276 -9.72 20.06 -50.85
N ASP A 277 -9.35 19.80 -52.11
CA ASP A 277 -7.95 19.99 -52.50
C ASP A 277 -7.89 21.42 -53.06
N PRO A 278 -6.97 22.28 -52.59
CA PRO A 278 -6.92 23.69 -53.00
C PRO A 278 -6.75 23.89 -54.51
#